data_AF-A0A938YX44-F1
#
_entry.id   AF-A0A938YX44-F1
#
_cell.length_a   1.000
_cell.length_b   1.000
_cell.length_c   1.000
_cell.angle_alpha   90.00
_cell.angle_beta   90.00
_cell.angle_gamma   90.00
#
_symmetry.space_group_name_H-M   'P 1'
#
loop_
_entity.id
_entity.type
_entity.pdbx_description
1 polymer ?
#
loop_
_entity_poly.entity_id
_entity_poly.type
_entity_poly.pdbx_seq_one_letter_code
_entity_poly.pdbx_strand_id
1 'polypeptide(L)'
;MLKGLPYAEYFQSGHRACAGCGEALMVRHIAKAAGPNSIAVMSTGCMEVVSTPYPETAWEIPWIHGAFENNSAIASGIDAALKAQGKREGINLLVFGGDGASFDIGFGALSGALERGHKFTYIATDNEAYMNCLALDSLIMTKQGLKKIIDIEVGDLVYAFNQEKQKLVLKKCTGVFDNGEKIVFEINTDSQTIKATGNHPLLVLKRNGRGKQNQL
;
A
#
# COMPACT_ATOMS: atom_id res chain seq x y z
N MET A 1 0.28 -24.44 15.08
CA MET A 1 0.77 -23.13 15.57
C MET A 1 2.15 -23.33 16.18
N LEU A 2 3.10 -22.42 15.93
CA LEU A 2 4.40 -22.44 16.61
C LEU A 2 4.16 -22.27 18.12
N LYS A 3 4.83 -23.09 18.95
CA LYS A 3 4.71 -23.00 20.41
C LYS A 3 5.14 -21.62 20.88
N GLY A 4 4.33 -20.97 21.72
CA GLY A 4 4.64 -19.68 22.35
C GLY A 4 4.06 -18.45 21.65
N LEU A 5 3.38 -18.59 20.51
CA LEU A 5 2.66 -17.47 19.90
C LEU A 5 1.29 -17.24 20.58
N PRO A 6 0.88 -15.98 20.81
CA PRO A 6 -0.42 -15.68 21.39
C PRO A 6 -1.56 -16.07 20.43
N TYR A 7 -2.72 -16.45 20.99
CA TYR A 7 -3.91 -16.77 20.20
C TYR A 7 -4.52 -15.52 19.55
N ALA A 8 -4.44 -14.36 20.19
CA ALA A 8 -4.98 -13.11 19.68
C ALA A 8 -4.39 -12.75 18.31
N GLU A 9 -5.24 -12.29 17.39
CA GLU A 9 -4.87 -11.79 16.07
C GLU A 9 -5.12 -10.28 16.02
N TYR A 10 -4.16 -9.52 15.49
CA TYR A 10 -4.28 -8.07 15.28
C TYR A 10 -4.41 -7.69 13.80
N PHE A 11 -4.41 -8.72 12.96
CA PHE A 11 -4.72 -8.68 11.54
C PHE A 11 -5.57 -9.94 11.23
N GLN A 12 -6.83 -9.74 10.90
CA GLN A 12 -7.85 -10.79 10.83
C GLN A 12 -7.99 -11.41 9.43
N SER A 13 -8.68 -12.55 9.38
CA SER A 13 -9.27 -13.04 8.14
C SER A 13 -10.32 -12.06 7.61
N GLY A 14 -10.56 -12.04 6.29
CA GLY A 14 -11.52 -11.14 5.66
C GLY A 14 -10.89 -10.09 4.72
N HIS A 15 -9.63 -10.29 4.33
CA HIS A 15 -8.94 -9.47 3.33
C HIS A 15 -8.99 -10.11 1.93
N ARG A 16 -8.76 -9.31 0.88
CA ARG A 16 -8.82 -9.73 -0.54
C ARG A 16 -7.46 -10.15 -1.13
N ALA A 17 -6.49 -10.47 -0.27
CA ALA A 17 -5.16 -10.91 -0.71
C ALA A 17 -5.24 -12.21 -1.53
N CYS A 18 -4.31 -12.41 -2.46
CA CYS A 18 -4.22 -13.63 -3.25
C CYS A 18 -4.14 -14.88 -2.36
N ALA A 19 -4.65 -16.01 -2.86
CA ALA A 19 -4.52 -17.29 -2.17
C ALA A 19 -3.03 -17.64 -1.99
N GLY A 20 -2.60 -17.78 -0.72
CA GLY A 20 -1.20 -18.01 -0.38
C GLY A 20 -0.32 -16.75 -0.42
N CYS A 21 -0.90 -15.55 -0.33
CA CYS A 21 -0.13 -14.29 -0.23
C CYS A 21 0.83 -14.33 0.96
N GLY A 22 2.13 -14.26 0.66
CA GLY A 22 3.19 -14.23 1.68
C GLY A 22 3.17 -12.94 2.51
N GLU A 23 2.81 -11.82 1.89
CA GLU A 23 2.74 -10.52 2.55
C GLU A 23 1.66 -10.49 3.65
N ALA A 24 0.47 -11.00 3.36
CA ALA A 24 -0.62 -11.09 4.33
C ALA A 24 -0.25 -12.00 5.53
N LEU A 25 0.42 -13.12 5.26
CA LEU A 25 0.91 -14.00 6.31
C LEU A 25 1.98 -13.32 7.20
N MET A 26 2.88 -12.57 6.57
CA MET A 26 3.92 -11.81 7.28
C MET A 26 3.31 -10.73 8.16
N VAL A 27 2.40 -9.91 7.63
CA VAL A 27 1.70 -8.86 8.36
C VAL A 27 0.94 -9.45 9.55
N ARG A 28 0.26 -10.59 9.37
CA ARG A 28 -0.40 -11.30 10.45
C ARG A 28 0.56 -11.66 11.60
N HIS A 29 1.72 -12.22 11.27
CA HIS A 29 2.71 -12.60 12.27
C HIS A 29 3.36 -11.40 12.97
N ILE A 30 3.66 -10.34 12.22
CA ILE A 30 4.22 -9.10 12.77
C ILE A 30 3.23 -8.45 13.73
N ALA A 31 1.97 -8.26 13.31
CA ALA A 31 0.94 -7.65 14.15
C ALA A 31 0.70 -8.48 15.42
N LYS A 32 0.67 -9.81 15.30
CA LYS A 32 0.59 -10.73 16.45
C LYS A 32 1.76 -10.57 17.43
N ALA A 33 2.98 -10.44 16.92
CA ALA A 33 4.17 -10.27 17.76
C ALA A 33 4.23 -8.88 18.42
N ALA A 34 3.79 -7.83 17.71
CA ALA A 34 3.75 -6.46 18.22
C ALA A 34 2.68 -6.27 19.30
N GLY A 35 1.58 -7.02 19.23
CA GLY A 35 0.53 -6.98 20.25
C GLY A 35 -0.43 -5.79 20.10
N PRO A 36 -1.34 -5.61 21.08
CA PRO A 36 -2.47 -4.69 20.96
C PRO A 36 -2.08 -3.22 21.04
N ASN A 37 -0.95 -2.90 21.68
CA ASN A 37 -0.49 -1.51 21.83
C ASN A 37 0.38 -1.09 20.63
N SER A 38 -0.19 -1.21 19.44
CA SER A 38 0.49 -0.97 18.17
C SER A 38 -0.33 -0.04 17.29
N ILE A 39 0.35 0.77 16.49
CA ILE A 39 -0.24 1.59 15.44
C ILE A 39 0.45 1.20 14.13
N ALA A 40 -0.34 0.86 13.13
CA ALA A 40 0.14 0.53 11.79
C ALA A 40 0.03 1.75 10.86
N VAL A 41 1.10 2.03 10.13
CA VAL A 41 1.17 3.05 9.09
C VAL A 41 1.53 2.36 7.79
N MET A 42 0.73 2.56 6.75
CA MET A 42 0.84 1.80 5.51
C MET A 42 0.99 2.75 4.31
N SER A 43 1.98 2.50 3.45
CA SER A 43 2.02 3.14 2.12
C SER A 43 0.97 2.51 1.21
N THR A 44 0.56 3.23 0.16
CA THR A 44 -0.19 2.59 -0.93
C THR A 44 0.58 1.38 -1.47
N GLY A 45 -0.10 0.27 -1.69
CA GLY A 45 0.51 -1.01 -2.09
C GLY A 45 -0.47 -2.18 -1.94
N CYS A 46 -0.01 -3.40 -2.22
CA CYS A 46 -0.88 -4.58 -2.17
C CYS A 46 -1.60 -4.71 -0.83
N MET A 47 -0.88 -4.63 0.28
CA MET A 47 -1.49 -4.82 1.60
C MET A 47 -2.49 -3.74 1.97
N GLU A 48 -2.28 -2.50 1.56
CA GLU A 48 -3.29 -1.45 1.72
C GLU A 48 -4.57 -1.83 0.98
N VAL A 49 -4.50 -2.02 -0.35
CA VAL A 49 -5.67 -2.29 -1.19
C VAL A 49 -6.44 -3.53 -0.76
N VAL A 50 -5.74 -4.61 -0.38
CA VAL A 50 -6.40 -5.88 -0.05
C VAL A 50 -6.90 -5.95 1.38
N SER A 51 -6.34 -5.18 2.32
CA SER A 51 -6.71 -5.26 3.74
C SER A 51 -7.71 -4.20 4.17
N THR A 52 -7.86 -3.11 3.43
CA THR A 52 -8.79 -2.01 3.77
C THR A 52 -9.73 -1.60 2.63
N PRO A 53 -10.38 -2.55 1.89
CA PRO A 53 -11.35 -2.17 0.88
C PRO A 53 -12.58 -1.55 1.55
N TYR A 54 -12.92 -0.30 1.22
CA TYR A 54 -14.07 0.37 1.83
C TYR A 54 -15.38 -0.45 1.69
N PRO A 55 -16.19 -0.58 2.76
CA PRO A 55 -16.05 -0.02 4.11
C PRO A 55 -15.36 -0.95 5.14
N GLU A 56 -14.68 -1.98 4.66
CA GLU A 56 -14.14 -3.09 5.45
C GLU A 56 -12.66 -2.84 5.82
N THR A 57 -12.23 -3.42 6.95
CA THR A 57 -10.82 -3.45 7.35
C THR A 57 -10.50 -4.79 8.03
N ALA A 58 -9.30 -5.32 7.76
CA ALA A 58 -8.77 -6.50 8.44
C ALA A 58 -7.92 -6.14 9.68
N TRP A 59 -7.74 -4.85 9.99
CA TRP A 59 -6.90 -4.40 11.10
C TRP A 59 -7.69 -4.24 12.40
N GLU A 60 -7.22 -4.87 13.47
CA GLU A 60 -7.78 -4.79 14.83
C GLU A 60 -6.99 -3.84 15.74
N ILE A 61 -6.09 -3.07 15.15
CA ILE A 61 -5.28 -2.02 15.79
C ILE A 61 -5.45 -0.72 15.00
N PRO A 62 -5.19 0.46 15.61
CA PRO A 62 -5.17 1.71 14.88
C PRO A 62 -4.29 1.59 13.64
N TRP A 63 -4.87 1.91 12.49
CA TRP A 63 -4.23 1.82 11.20
C TRP A 63 -4.46 3.13 10.44
N ILE A 64 -3.45 3.60 9.73
CA ILE A 64 -3.55 4.79 8.89
C ILE A 64 -2.88 4.58 7.54
N HIS A 65 -3.60 4.99 6.51
CA HIS A 65 -3.11 5.12 5.14
C HIS A 65 -2.49 6.49 4.92
N GLY A 66 -1.37 6.50 4.19
CA GLY A 66 -0.77 7.71 3.64
C GLY A 66 -0.94 7.85 2.14
N ALA A 67 0.01 8.54 1.52
CA ALA A 67 0.26 8.38 0.09
C ALA A 67 1.31 7.28 -0.11
N PHE A 68 1.64 6.97 -1.38
CA PHE A 68 2.60 5.92 -1.69
C PHE A 68 4.01 6.26 -1.15
N GLU A 69 4.35 7.55 -1.17
CA GLU A 69 5.70 8.06 -0.91
C GLU A 69 5.98 8.47 0.54
N ASN A 70 4.99 8.50 1.44
CA ASN A 70 5.11 9.27 2.69
C ASN A 70 4.80 8.53 4.00
N ASN A 71 4.69 7.20 4.01
CA ASN A 71 4.40 6.42 5.23
C ASN A 71 5.39 6.73 6.39
N SER A 72 6.69 6.88 6.11
CA SER A 72 7.69 7.25 7.12
C SER A 72 7.58 8.68 7.63
N ALA A 73 7.08 9.61 6.79
CA ALA A 73 6.79 10.98 7.21
C ALA A 73 5.56 11.02 8.14
N ILE A 74 4.53 10.22 7.85
CA ILE A 74 3.37 10.05 8.72
C ILE A 74 3.80 9.45 10.07
N ALA A 75 4.63 8.40 10.05
CA ALA A 75 5.16 7.80 11.26
C ALA A 75 5.98 8.79 12.11
N SER A 76 6.77 9.66 11.45
CA SER A 76 7.48 10.76 12.11
C SER A 76 6.51 11.70 12.85
N GLY A 77 5.40 12.05 12.20
CA GLY A 77 4.34 12.88 12.80
C GLY A 77 3.66 12.21 13.99
N ILE A 78 3.34 10.91 13.89
CA ILE A 78 2.73 10.15 14.99
C ILE A 78 3.69 10.05 16.18
N ASP A 79 4.96 9.73 15.93
CA ASP A 79 5.99 9.67 16.96
C ASP A 79 6.13 11.01 17.70
N ALA A 80 6.20 12.12 16.96
CA ALA A 80 6.26 13.47 17.54
C ALA A 80 4.99 13.81 18.35
N ALA A 81 3.81 13.50 17.82
CA ALA A 81 2.54 13.76 18.49
C ALA A 81 2.40 12.96 19.79
N LEU A 82 2.74 11.67 19.79
CA LEU A 82 2.70 10.83 20.99
C LEU A 82 3.71 11.29 22.05
N LYS A 83 4.91 11.75 21.63
CA LYS A 83 5.90 12.34 22.54
C LYS A 83 5.37 13.62 23.19
N ALA A 84 4.78 14.52 22.39
CA ALA A 84 4.19 15.76 22.89
C ALA A 84 3.03 15.50 23.88
N GLN A 85 2.30 14.39 23.71
CA GLN A 85 1.24 13.97 24.63
C GLN A 85 1.73 13.20 25.85
N GLY A 86 3.03 12.87 25.95
CA GLY A 86 3.56 12.01 27.01
C GLY A 86 3.08 10.54 26.95
N LYS A 87 2.63 10.08 25.77
CA LYS A 87 2.04 8.75 25.55
C LYS A 87 2.89 7.82 24.69
N ARG A 88 4.11 8.22 24.31
CA ARG A 88 4.95 7.46 23.37
C ARG A 88 5.39 6.12 23.93
N GLU A 89 5.60 6.03 25.23
CA GLU A 89 6.15 4.83 25.86
C GLU A 89 5.19 3.63 25.73
N GLY A 90 5.74 2.46 25.44
CA GLY A 90 4.99 1.22 25.28
C GLY A 90 4.21 1.07 23.96
N ILE A 91 4.09 2.12 23.13
CA ILE A 91 3.40 2.04 21.83
C ILE A 91 4.37 1.59 20.73
N ASN A 92 3.99 0.55 19.98
CA ASN A 92 4.71 0.11 18.79
C ASN A 92 4.22 0.91 17.57
N LEU A 93 5.14 1.53 16.83
CA LEU A 93 4.85 2.15 15.54
C LEU A 93 5.39 1.23 14.44
N LEU A 94 4.48 0.60 13.71
CA LEU A 94 4.78 -0.33 12.63
C LEU A 94 4.55 0.38 11.30
N VAL A 95 5.60 0.56 10.52
CA VAL A 95 5.52 1.22 9.21
C VAL A 95 5.74 0.16 8.14
N PHE A 96 4.72 -0.08 7.34
CA PHE A 96 4.75 -1.05 6.26
C PHE A 96 4.86 -0.32 4.93
N GLY A 97 5.81 -0.77 4.09
CA GLY A 97 5.92 -0.34 2.70
C GLY A 97 6.37 -1.48 1.81
N GLY A 98 5.80 -1.58 0.61
CA GLY A 98 6.31 -2.49 -0.41
C GLY A 98 7.72 -2.12 -0.86
N ASP A 99 8.34 -2.99 -1.66
CA ASP A 99 9.61 -2.71 -2.35
C ASP A 99 9.61 -1.34 -3.05
N GLY A 100 8.56 -1.00 -3.80
CA GLY A 100 8.46 0.29 -4.47
C GLY A 100 8.41 1.51 -3.54
N ALA A 101 7.76 1.39 -2.38
CA ALA A 101 7.77 2.44 -1.36
C ALA A 101 9.12 2.50 -0.61
N SER A 102 9.78 1.36 -0.46
CA SER A 102 10.98 1.23 0.38
C SER A 102 12.26 1.60 -0.36
N PHE A 103 12.36 1.25 -1.64
CA PHE A 103 13.60 1.32 -2.42
C PHE A 103 13.55 2.36 -3.55
N ASP A 104 12.39 2.96 -3.81
CA ASP A 104 12.20 3.99 -4.85
C ASP A 104 11.45 5.21 -4.27
N ILE A 105 10.15 5.35 -4.51
CA ILE A 105 9.43 6.62 -4.32
C ILE A 105 9.41 7.12 -2.87
N GLY A 106 9.35 6.21 -1.89
CA GLY A 106 9.29 6.55 -0.46
C GLY A 106 10.66 6.58 0.24
N PHE A 107 11.75 6.24 -0.46
CA PHE A 107 13.08 6.14 0.14
C PHE A 107 13.54 7.48 0.76
N GLY A 108 13.25 8.60 0.11
CA GLY A 108 13.58 9.93 0.62
C GLY A 108 12.88 10.24 1.95
N ALA A 109 11.60 9.87 2.08
CA ALA A 109 10.84 10.07 3.31
C ALA A 109 11.33 9.16 4.44
N LEU A 110 11.68 7.91 4.11
CA LEU A 110 12.28 6.95 5.04
C LEU A 110 13.64 7.45 5.55
N SER A 111 14.54 7.79 4.64
CA SER A 111 15.87 8.34 4.96
C SER A 111 15.75 9.55 5.88
N GLY A 112 14.90 10.52 5.54
CA GLY A 112 14.70 11.71 6.37
C GLY A 112 14.10 11.41 7.74
N ALA A 113 13.23 10.41 7.86
CA ALA A 113 12.65 10.01 9.14
C ALA A 113 13.69 9.35 10.07
N LEU A 114 14.59 8.54 9.51
CA LEU A 114 15.70 7.92 10.23
C LEU A 114 16.74 8.95 10.66
N GLU A 115 17.10 9.89 9.77
CA GLU A 115 18.03 11.00 10.06
C GLU A 115 17.56 11.84 11.26
N ARG A 116 16.24 12.07 11.38
CA ARG A 116 15.64 12.79 12.53
C ARG A 116 15.55 11.96 13.82
N GLY A 117 15.94 10.68 13.80
CA GLY A 117 15.90 9.81 14.97
C GLY A 117 14.49 9.47 15.47
N HIS A 118 13.50 9.46 14.58
CA HIS A 118 12.15 9.00 14.93
C HIS A 118 12.16 7.50 15.26
N LYS A 119 11.39 7.10 16.27
CA LYS A 119 11.35 5.71 16.73
C LYS A 119 10.16 4.99 16.13
N PHE A 120 10.40 4.11 15.17
CA PHE A 120 9.43 3.19 14.60
C PHE A 120 10.15 1.96 14.03
N THR A 121 9.40 0.89 13.80
CA THR A 121 9.88 -0.28 13.07
C THR A 121 9.41 -0.17 11.62
N TYR A 122 10.36 -0.08 10.69
CA TYR A 122 10.05 -0.12 9.26
C TYR A 122 10.11 -1.56 8.75
N ILE A 123 9.09 -1.98 8.02
CA ILE A 123 8.96 -3.29 7.40
C ILE A 123 8.83 -3.08 5.89
N ALA A 124 9.88 -3.45 5.17
CA ALA A 124 9.86 -3.52 3.71
C ALA A 124 9.30 -4.88 3.29
N THR A 125 8.11 -4.90 2.69
CA THR A 125 7.51 -6.10 2.10
C THR A 125 8.01 -6.28 0.68
N ASP A 126 9.11 -7.01 0.54
CA ASP A 126 9.77 -7.21 -0.74
C ASP A 126 9.19 -8.41 -1.49
N ASN A 127 8.39 -8.12 -2.52
CA ASN A 127 7.91 -9.08 -3.49
C ASN A 127 8.55 -8.85 -4.88
N GLU A 128 9.62 -8.06 -4.93
CA GLU A 128 10.47 -7.74 -6.09
C GLU A 128 9.74 -7.12 -7.29
N ALA A 129 8.51 -6.60 -7.11
CA ALA A 129 7.80 -5.85 -8.13
C ALA A 129 6.67 -5.00 -7.55
N TYR A 130 6.18 -4.04 -8.35
CA TYR A 130 5.00 -3.25 -8.02
C TYR A 130 3.72 -4.08 -8.25
N MET A 131 3.51 -5.11 -7.43
CA MET A 131 2.47 -6.13 -7.64
C MET A 131 1.04 -5.58 -7.66
N ASN A 132 0.79 -4.44 -7.01
CA ASN A 132 -0.52 -3.78 -7.03
C ASN A 132 -0.79 -3.05 -8.36
N CYS A 133 0.27 -2.55 -9.01
CA CYS A 133 0.17 -1.65 -10.16
C CYS A 133 0.89 -2.30 -11.34
N LEU A 134 0.13 -2.87 -12.26
CA LEU A 134 0.68 -3.30 -13.56
C LEU A 134 0.53 -2.15 -14.54
N ALA A 135 1.65 -1.65 -15.06
CA ALA A 135 1.66 -0.65 -16.13
C ALA A 135 1.15 -1.26 -17.44
N LEU A 136 0.59 -0.45 -18.34
CA LEU A 136 -0.02 -0.94 -19.60
C LEU A 136 0.97 -1.69 -20.50
N ASP A 137 2.27 -1.46 -20.33
CA ASP A 137 3.37 -2.11 -21.04
C ASP A 137 3.89 -3.38 -20.35
N SER A 138 3.34 -3.76 -19.19
CA SER A 138 3.72 -4.97 -18.47
C SER A 138 3.58 -6.19 -19.38
N LEU A 139 4.61 -7.03 -19.45
CA LEU A 139 4.63 -8.21 -20.30
C LEU A 139 4.25 -9.46 -19.51
N ILE A 140 3.23 -10.16 -20.01
CA ILE A 140 2.73 -11.40 -19.45
C ILE A 140 3.26 -12.56 -20.30
N MET A 141 3.88 -13.55 -19.66
CA MET A 141 4.35 -14.75 -20.33
C MET A 141 3.16 -15.66 -20.67
N THR A 142 2.87 -15.81 -21.95
CA THR A 142 1.84 -16.71 -22.48
C THR A 142 2.47 -17.94 -23.13
N LYS A 143 1.66 -18.95 -23.47
CA LYS A 143 2.10 -20.10 -24.27
C LYS A 143 2.73 -19.68 -25.61
N GLN A 144 2.29 -18.57 -26.19
CA GLN A 144 2.73 -18.06 -27.48
C GLN A 144 3.90 -17.05 -27.38
N GLY A 145 4.35 -16.73 -26.17
CA GLY A 145 5.41 -15.76 -25.90
C GLY A 145 4.95 -14.61 -25.01
N LEU A 146 5.75 -13.56 -24.93
CA LEU A 146 5.42 -12.36 -24.15
C LEU A 146 4.32 -11.56 -24.87
N LYS A 147 3.27 -11.23 -24.13
CA LYS A 147 2.12 -10.44 -24.59
C LYS A 147 1.92 -9.27 -23.62
N LYS A 148 1.59 -8.06 -24.10
CA LYS A 148 1.32 -6.94 -23.17
C LYS A 148 0.07 -7.25 -22.35
N ILE A 149 0.02 -6.73 -21.13
CA ILE A 149 -1.10 -6.96 -20.21
C ILE A 149 -2.43 -6.48 -20.80
N ILE A 150 -2.41 -5.36 -21.53
CA ILE A 150 -3.59 -4.80 -22.21
C ILE A 150 -4.12 -5.69 -23.35
N ASP A 151 -3.28 -6.58 -23.88
CA ASP A 151 -3.66 -7.47 -24.96
C ASP A 151 -4.16 -8.82 -24.43
N ILE A 152 -4.00 -9.12 -23.13
CA ILE A 152 -4.44 -10.40 -22.56
C ILE A 152 -5.96 -10.53 -22.64
N GLU A 153 -6.43 -11.66 -23.18
CA GLU A 153 -7.85 -11.95 -23.33
C GLU A 153 -8.27 -13.12 -22.43
N VAL A 154 -9.55 -13.16 -22.07
CA VAL A 154 -10.14 -14.32 -21.38
C VAL A 154 -9.98 -15.55 -22.28
N GLY A 155 -9.25 -16.54 -21.78
CA GLY A 155 -8.92 -17.74 -22.52
C GLY A 155 -7.46 -17.90 -22.90
N ASP A 156 -6.67 -16.83 -22.84
CA ASP A 156 -5.22 -16.92 -23.02
C ASP A 156 -4.60 -17.88 -22.00
N LEU A 157 -3.64 -18.69 -22.46
CA LEU A 157 -2.87 -19.57 -21.59
C LEU A 157 -1.65 -18.81 -21.08
N VAL A 158 -1.70 -18.38 -19.83
CA VAL A 158 -0.64 -17.64 -19.14
C VAL A 158 0.14 -18.57 -18.21
N TYR A 159 1.45 -18.35 -18.09
CA TYR A 159 2.25 -19.07 -17.11
C TYR A 159 1.96 -18.54 -15.71
N ALA A 160 1.56 -19.44 -14.82
CA ALA A 160 1.34 -19.17 -13.41
C ALA A 160 2.14 -20.15 -12.57
N PHE A 161 2.64 -19.72 -11.42
CA PHE A 161 3.35 -20.59 -10.50
C PHE A 161 2.37 -21.57 -9.82
N ASN A 162 2.63 -22.88 -9.96
CA ASN A 162 1.90 -23.91 -9.23
C ASN A 162 2.70 -24.30 -7.98
N GLN A 163 2.17 -23.96 -6.79
CA GLN A 163 2.84 -24.20 -5.52
C GLN A 163 3.02 -25.69 -5.19
N GLU A 164 2.06 -26.56 -5.55
CA GLU A 164 2.17 -28.00 -5.28
C GLU A 164 3.28 -28.66 -6.10
N LYS A 165 3.41 -28.24 -7.37
CA LYS A 165 4.39 -28.79 -8.31
C LYS A 165 5.70 -28.00 -8.34
N GLN A 166 5.78 -26.91 -7.58
CA GLN A 166 6.92 -25.96 -7.53
C GLN A 166 7.44 -25.58 -8.93
N LYS A 167 6.52 -25.38 -9.89
CA LYS A 167 6.87 -25.06 -11.28
C LYS A 167 5.84 -24.16 -11.93
N LEU A 168 6.28 -23.42 -12.95
CA LEU A 168 5.37 -22.69 -13.82
C LEU A 168 4.51 -23.67 -14.62
N VAL A 169 3.21 -23.43 -14.65
CA VAL A 169 2.23 -24.19 -15.43
C VAL A 169 1.38 -23.22 -16.23
N LEU A 170 0.87 -23.66 -17.37
CA LEU A 170 -0.11 -22.89 -18.12
C LEU A 170 -1.47 -22.95 -17.41
N LYS A 171 -2.04 -21.78 -17.13
CA LYS A 171 -3.42 -21.62 -16.67
C LYS A 171 -4.16 -20.72 -17.66
N LYS A 172 -5.46 -21.00 -17.82
CA LYS A 172 -6.35 -20.18 -18.63
C LYS A 172 -6.66 -18.88 -17.87
N CYS A 173 -6.52 -17.74 -18.52
CA CYS A 173 -7.01 -16.47 -17.99
C CYS A 173 -8.54 -16.53 -17.89
N THR A 174 -9.08 -16.39 -16.67
CA THR A 174 -10.52 -16.51 -16.39
C THR A 174 -11.25 -15.17 -16.39
N GLY A 175 -10.51 -14.06 -16.38
CA GLY A 175 -11.06 -12.72 -16.32
C GLY A 175 -9.96 -11.67 -16.50
N VAL A 176 -10.31 -10.55 -17.12
CA VAL A 176 -9.46 -9.37 -17.27
C VAL A 176 -10.14 -8.24 -16.53
N PHE A 177 -9.38 -7.52 -15.70
CA PHE A 177 -9.89 -6.37 -14.97
C PHE A 177 -9.35 -5.10 -15.62
N ASP A 178 -10.18 -4.47 -16.44
CA ASP A 178 -9.90 -3.15 -16.98
C ASP A 178 -10.44 -2.09 -16.02
N ASN A 179 -9.57 -1.22 -15.54
CA ASN A 179 -9.94 -0.06 -14.72
C ASN A 179 -10.64 1.05 -15.54
N GLY A 180 -10.80 0.83 -16.84
CA GLY A 180 -11.47 1.68 -17.81
C GLY A 180 -10.62 2.89 -18.23
N GLU A 181 -10.99 3.49 -19.35
CA GLU A 181 -10.55 4.84 -19.66
C GLU A 181 -11.18 5.81 -18.66
N LYS A 182 -10.33 6.42 -17.82
CA LYS A 182 -10.77 7.45 -16.88
C LYS A 182 -10.54 8.81 -17.52
N ILE A 183 -11.55 9.67 -17.47
CA ILE A 183 -11.39 11.08 -17.84
C ILE A 183 -10.35 11.68 -16.88
N VAL A 184 -9.21 12.05 -17.44
CA VAL A 184 -8.14 12.76 -16.74
C VAL A 184 -8.36 14.24 -16.99
N PHE A 185 -8.61 14.98 -15.91
CA PHE A 185 -8.69 16.42 -15.93
C PHE A 185 -7.29 17.00 -15.78
N GLU A 186 -6.96 17.95 -16.64
CA GLU A 186 -5.74 18.73 -16.52
C GLU A 186 -6.05 20.04 -15.78
N ILE A 187 -5.48 20.19 -14.60
CA ILE A 187 -5.67 21.34 -13.72
C ILE A 187 -4.40 22.17 -13.78
N ASN A 188 -4.52 23.33 -14.40
CA ASN A 188 -3.42 24.28 -14.52
C ASN A 188 -3.49 25.28 -13.36
N THR A 189 -2.37 25.45 -12.67
CA THR A 189 -2.11 26.52 -11.72
C THR A 189 -1.02 27.43 -12.27
N ASP A 190 -0.77 28.57 -11.66
CA ASP A 190 0.26 29.51 -12.10
C ASP A 190 1.68 28.91 -12.16
N SER A 191 1.94 27.85 -11.37
CA SER A 191 3.27 27.24 -11.24
C SER A 191 3.36 25.79 -11.72
N GLN A 192 2.24 25.08 -11.87
CA GLN A 192 2.25 23.65 -12.13
C GLN A 192 0.95 23.15 -12.79
N THR A 193 1.09 22.07 -13.53
CA THR A 193 -0.01 21.32 -14.12
C THR A 193 -0.19 20.01 -13.37
N ILE A 194 -1.40 19.75 -12.88
CA ILE A 194 -1.79 18.51 -12.20
C ILE A 194 -2.73 17.75 -13.11
N LYS A 195 -2.46 16.46 -13.36
CA LYS A 195 -3.36 15.55 -14.08
C LYS A 195 -4.00 14.59 -13.08
N ALA A 196 -5.32 14.59 -12.99
CA ALA A 196 -6.05 13.76 -12.02
C ALA A 196 -7.39 13.26 -12.57
N THR A 197 -7.85 12.09 -12.11
CA THR A 197 -9.19 11.58 -12.45
C THR A 197 -10.26 12.26 -11.59
N GLY A 198 -11.52 12.32 -12.06
CA GLY A 198 -12.58 13.09 -11.38
C GLY A 198 -12.92 12.65 -9.95
N ASN A 199 -12.47 11.46 -9.52
CA ASN A 199 -12.65 10.95 -8.16
C ASN A 199 -11.46 11.21 -7.22
N HIS A 200 -10.41 11.91 -7.68
CA HIS A 200 -9.32 12.34 -6.80
C HIS A 200 -9.73 13.61 -6.05
N PRO A 201 -9.86 13.57 -4.71
CA PRO A 201 -10.20 14.76 -3.95
C PRO A 201 -9.03 15.75 -3.97
N LEU A 202 -9.28 16.97 -4.44
CA LEU A 202 -8.33 18.08 -4.39
C LEU A 202 -8.89 19.18 -3.49
N LEU A 203 -8.09 19.60 -2.52
CA LEU A 203 -8.42 20.75 -1.68
C LEU A 203 -8.14 22.04 -2.45
N VAL A 204 -9.19 22.80 -2.77
CA VAL A 204 -9.07 24.03 -3.55
C VAL A 204 -9.18 25.24 -2.63
N LEU A 205 -8.05 25.87 -2.33
CA LEU A 205 -8.06 27.12 -1.55
C LEU A 205 -8.53 28.29 -2.43
N LYS A 206 -9.76 28.75 -2.26
CA LYS A 206 -10.27 29.94 -2.96
C LYS A 206 -9.82 31.20 -2.22
N ARG A 207 -8.82 31.89 -2.76
CA ARG A 207 -8.31 33.16 -2.20
C ARG A 207 -9.24 34.32 -2.56
N ASN A 208 -9.86 34.93 -1.54
CA ASN A 208 -10.86 36.01 -1.72
C ASN A 208 -10.25 37.43 -1.70
N GLY A 209 -8.92 37.56 -1.76
CA GLY A 209 -8.20 38.83 -1.73
C GLY A 209 -7.73 39.26 -0.33
N ARG A 210 -6.87 40.28 -0.28
CA ARG A 210 -6.25 40.77 0.97
C ARG A 210 -7.31 41.26 1.96
N GLY A 211 -7.31 40.71 3.17
CA GLY A 211 -8.24 41.09 4.25
C GLY A 211 -9.59 40.37 4.23
N LYS A 212 -9.82 39.42 3.32
CA LYS A 212 -11.03 38.57 3.30
C LYS A 212 -10.70 37.13 3.68
N GLN A 213 -11.66 36.44 4.30
CA GLN A 213 -11.52 35.03 4.66
C GLN A 213 -11.48 34.17 3.39
N ASN A 214 -10.48 33.28 3.30
CA ASN A 214 -10.42 32.27 2.24
C ASN A 214 -11.48 31.20 2.49
N GLN A 215 -12.00 30.61 1.42
CA GLN A 215 -12.90 29.47 1.50
C GLN A 215 -12.13 28.21 1.11
N LEU A 216 -12.35 27.15 1.89
CA LEU A 216 -11.93 25.78 1.57
C LEU A 216 -12.97 25.12 0.67
#